data_AF-A0A1J1JJ41-F1
#
_entry.id   AF-A0A1J1JJ41-F1
#
_cell.length_a   1.000
_cell.length_b   1.000
_cell.length_c   1.000
_cell.angle_alpha   90.00
_cell.angle_beta   90.00
_cell.angle_gamma   90.00
#
_symmetry.space_group_name_H-M   'P 1'
#
loop_
_entity.id
_entity.type
_entity.pdbx_description
1 polymer ?
#
loop_
_entity_poly.entity_id
_entity_poly.type
_entity_poly.pdbx_seq_one_letter_code
_entity_poly.pdbx_strand_id
1 'polypeptide(L)' 'MIKYNGMNTLAIQTDIRVKNVLIHEDAFSVELMDGRTLTTPLAWFPRLSLVPRLQPGNV' A
#
# COMPACT_ATOMS: atom_id res chain seq x y z
N MET A 1 -3.94 -41.24 -5.92
CA MET A 1 -3.52 -40.29 -6.96
C MET A 1 -4.15 -38.94 -6.63
N ILE A 2 -3.36 -37.99 -6.12
CA ILE A 2 -3.85 -36.68 -5.68
C ILE A 2 -3.40 -35.67 -6.73
N LYS A 3 -4.36 -34.99 -7.37
CA LYS A 3 -4.07 -33.95 -8.36
C LYS A 3 -3.71 -32.66 -7.61
N TYR A 4 -2.51 -32.14 -7.81
CA TYR A 4 -2.16 -30.80 -7.31
C TYR A 4 -2.85 -29.76 -8.19
N ASN A 5 -3.70 -28.93 -7.58
CA ASN A 5 -4.20 -27.72 -8.23
C ASN A 5 -3.00 -26.81 -8.52
N GLY A 6 -2.64 -26.70 -9.80
CA GLY A 6 -1.53 -25.87 -10.24
C GLY A 6 -1.67 -24.45 -9.70
N MET A 7 -0.56 -23.87 -9.26
CA MET A 7 -0.47 -22.47 -8.84
C MET A 7 -1.09 -21.59 -9.93
N ASN A 8 -2.22 -20.96 -9.64
CA ASN A 8 -2.76 -19.91 -10.47
C ASN A 8 -1.92 -18.65 -10.20
N THR A 9 -0.85 -18.49 -10.96
CA THR A 9 -0.06 -17.26 -10.93
C THR A 9 -0.92 -16.17 -11.58
N LEU A 10 -1.34 -15.17 -10.81
CA LEU A 10 -1.89 -13.94 -11.39
C LEU A 10 -0.85 -13.39 -12.37
N ALA A 11 -1.16 -13.41 -13.66
CA ALA A 11 -0.30 -12.83 -14.68
C ALA A 11 -0.01 -11.37 -14.30
N ILE A 12 1.27 -11.04 -14.14
CA ILE A 12 1.68 -9.69 -13.76
C ILE A 12 1.40 -8.78 -14.94
N GLN A 13 0.32 -8.00 -14.85
CA GLN A 13 0.06 -6.91 -15.78
C GLN A 13 1.15 -5.86 -15.57
N THR A 14 2.05 -5.71 -16.54
CA THR A 14 3.33 -4.98 -16.39
C THR A 14 3.21 -3.46 -16.29
N ASP A 15 2.00 -2.90 -16.32
CA ASP A 15 1.74 -1.45 -16.30
C ASP A 15 0.95 -1.05 -15.03
N ILE A 16 1.39 -1.53 -13.86
CA ILE A 16 0.83 -1.08 -12.58
C ILE A 16 1.19 0.39 -12.39
N ARG A 17 0.17 1.24 -12.36
CA ARG A 17 0.32 2.68 -12.09
C ARG A 17 -0.47 3.08 -10.87
N VAL A 18 0.15 3.92 -10.05
CA VAL A 18 -0.50 4.53 -8.89
C VAL A 18 -1.43 5.63 -9.37
N LYS A 19 -2.67 5.58 -8.93
CA LYS A 19 -3.67 6.62 -9.12
C LYS A 19 -3.64 7.62 -7.96
N ASN A 20 -3.59 7.13 -6.72
CA ASN A 20 -3.62 7.97 -5.53
C ASN A 20 -2.92 7.29 -4.34
N VAL A 21 -2.43 8.08 -3.39
CA VAL A 21 -1.85 7.61 -2.12
C VAL A 21 -2.52 8.35 -0.97
N LEU A 22 -3.06 7.59 -0.03
CA LEU A 22 -3.72 8.08 1.18
C LEU A 22 -2.90 7.65 2.39
N ILE A 23 -2.44 8.62 3.18
CA ILE A 23 -1.69 8.36 4.42
C ILE A 23 -2.66 8.46 5.60
N HIS A 24 -2.66 7.43 6.44
CA HIS A 24 -3.37 7.38 7.71
C HIS A 24 -2.37 7.41 8.87
N GLU A 25 -2.86 7.31 10.10
CA GLU A 25 -2.00 7.41 11.29
C GLU A 25 -1.00 6.25 11.42
N ASP A 26 -1.42 5.02 11.06
CA ASP A 26 -0.63 3.79 11.24
C ASP A 26 -0.39 3.01 9.94
N ALA A 27 -1.01 3.43 8.84
CA ALA A 27 -0.98 2.76 7.55
C ALA A 27 -1.05 3.75 6.38
N PHE A 28 -0.74 3.26 5.18
CA PHE A 28 -1.09 3.97 3.96
C PHE A 28 -1.78 3.04 2.96
N SER A 29 -2.63 3.64 2.14
CA SER A 29 -3.35 2.97 1.07
C SER A 29 -2.94 3.56 -0.28
N VAL A 30 -2.78 2.69 -1.26
CA VAL A 30 -2.44 3.03 -2.64
C VAL A 30 -3.57 2.55 -3.54
N GLU A 31 -4.23 3.50 -4.21
CA GLU A 31 -5.18 3.18 -5.27
C GLU A 31 -4.42 3.01 -6.59
N LEU A 32 -4.71 1.93 -7.30
CA LEU A 32 -4.14 1.64 -8.61
C LEU A 32 -5.10 2.08 -9.72
N MET A 33 -4.55 2.36 -10.90
CA MET A 33 -5.35 2.75 -12.08
C MET A 33 -6.34 1.67 -12.54
N ASP A 34 -6.12 0.41 -12.14
CA ASP A 34 -7.00 -0.73 -12.43
C ASP A 34 -8.14 -0.91 -11.41
N GLY A 35 -8.26 0.00 -10.44
CA GLY A 35 -9.30 -0.01 -9.42
C GLY A 35 -9.02 -0.88 -8.20
N ARG A 36 -7.86 -1.55 -8.12
CA ARG A 36 -7.43 -2.24 -6.90
C ARG A 36 -6.87 -1.24 -5.89
N THR A 37 -6.98 -1.58 -4.61
CA THR A 37 -6.37 -0.83 -3.50
C THR A 37 -5.45 -1.73 -2.70
N LEU A 38 -4.24 -1.24 -2.45
CA LEU A 38 -3.24 -1.90 -1.58
C LEU A 38 -3.14 -1.11 -0.28
N THR A 39 -3.25 -1.77 0.87
CA THR A 39 -3.11 -1.14 2.20
C THR A 39 -2.02 -1.84 2.98
N THR A 40 -1.13 -1.07 3.61
CA THR A 40 -0.01 -1.62 4.38
C THR A 40 0.36 -0.74 5.58
N PRO A 41 0.85 -1.33 6.69
CA PRO A 41 1.29 -0.57 7.85
C PRO A 41 2.52 0.32 7.57
N LEU A 42 2.52 1.54 8.12
CA LEU A 42 3.68 2.46 8.06
C LEU A 42 4.89 1.90 8.82
N ALA A 43 4.67 1.07 9.84
CA ALA A 43 5.72 0.43 10.62
C ALA A 43 6.66 -0.45 9.77
N TRP A 44 6.23 -0.91 8.59
CA TRP A 44 7.05 -1.69 7.66
C TRP A 44 8.01 -0.80 6.85
N PHE A 45 7.77 0.51 6.81
CA PHE A 45 8.55 1.48 6.05
C PHE A 45 9.05 2.61 6.97
N PRO A 46 10.11 2.37 7.78
CA PRO A 46 10.57 3.33 8.79
C PRO A 46 10.98 4.70 8.24
N ARG A 47 11.26 4.80 6.93
CA ARG A 47 11.56 6.08 6.27
C ARG A 47 10.32 6.93 5.96
N LEU A 48 9.14 6.31 5.90
CA LEU A 48 7.86 6.99 5.71
C LEU A 48 7.24 7.44 7.04
N SER A 49 7.67 6.88 8.18
CA SER A 49 7.19 7.28 9.50
C SER A 49 7.77 8.61 10.02
N LEU A 50 8.67 9.25 9.28
CA LEU A 50 9.27 10.53 9.63
C LEU A 50 8.43 11.70 9.08
N VAL A 51 7.24 11.88 9.65
CA VAL A 51 6.52 13.16 9.53
C VAL A 51 6.34 13.71 10.95
N PRO A 52 7.24 14.60 11.42
CA PRO A 52 6.96 15.37 12.62
C PRO A 52 5.69 16.16 12.38
N ARG A 53 4.61 15.83 13.10
CA ARG A 53 3.45 16.72 13.17
C ARG A 53 3.92 18.00 13.84
N LEU A 54 4.20 19.04 13.07
CA LEU A 54 4.18 20.41 13.57
C LEU A 54 2.72 20.66 13.98
N GLN A 55 2.38 20.30 15.22
CA GLN A 55 1.20 20.83 15.87
C GLN A 55 1.42 22.35 15.89
N PRO A 56 0.58 23.16 15.22
CA PRO A 56 0.64 24.61 15.40
C PRO A 56 0.45 24.82 16.90
N GLY A 57 1.51 25.30 17.55
CA GLY A 57 1.56 25.40 18.99
C GLY A 57 0.40 26.26 19.49
N ASN A 58 -0.26 25.79 20.54
CA ASN A 58 -0.90 26.66 21.50
C ASN A 58 0.16 27.63 22.03
N VAL A 59 0.07 28.89 21.60
CA VAL A 59 0.57 30.07 22.33
C VAL A 59 -0.60 30.84 22.90
#